data_AF-A0AAN6RBV1-F1
#
_entry.id   AF-A0AAN6RBV1-F1
#
_cell.length_a   1.000
_cell.length_b   1.000
_cell.length_c   1.000
_cell.angle_alpha   90.00
_cell.angle_beta   90.00
_cell.angle_gamma   90.00
#
_symmetry.space_group_name_H-M   'P 1'
#
loop_
_entity.id
_entity.type
_entity.pdbx_description
1 polymer ?
#
loop_
_entity_poly.entity_id
_entity_poly.type
_entity_poly.pdbx_seq_one_letter_code
_entity_poly.pdbx_strand_id
1 'polypeptide(L)'
;MSTLASGQLLTGAKWNYQIIDALGGDGTHKSAAFKAEVLPKNGVLDAPQWAFIKTAAPNDQHAKENLKRECESYLIPSIASGACFRKMYDVIGDPMNIGNGDGGSVPYTAFEWLETTLADVQYRPSMSNYAIIRAVVKTVLRSCIILADRELVNTGRQPDLEGLASANQLRLQARQHIALQD
;
A
#
# COMPACT_ATOMS: atom_id res chain seq x y z
N MET A 1 -11.66 13.47 -13.05
CA MET A 1 -10.58 12.67 -12.44
C MET A 1 -9.45 13.62 -12.11
N SER A 2 -8.95 13.70 -10.88
CA SER A 2 -7.63 14.29 -10.63
C SER A 2 -6.60 13.27 -11.13
N THR A 3 -6.16 13.46 -12.37
CA THR A 3 -5.15 12.61 -12.97
C THR A 3 -3.78 13.17 -12.59
N LEU A 4 -3.05 12.46 -11.73
CA LEU A 4 -1.63 12.71 -11.63
C LEU A 4 -0.98 12.27 -12.95
N ALA A 5 -0.16 13.14 -13.51
CA ALA A 5 0.58 12.84 -14.73
C ALA A 5 1.90 12.14 -14.40
N SER A 6 2.40 11.31 -15.31
CA SER A 6 3.77 10.80 -15.24
C SER A 6 4.76 11.98 -15.18
N GLY A 7 5.78 11.84 -14.34
CA GLY A 7 6.77 12.89 -14.04
C GLY A 7 6.34 13.89 -12.95
N GLN A 8 5.06 13.91 -12.54
CA GLN A 8 4.60 14.82 -11.49
C GLN A 8 5.25 14.50 -10.14
N LEU A 9 5.71 15.54 -9.44
CA LEU A 9 6.35 15.41 -8.13
C LEU A 9 5.36 15.70 -7.01
N LEU A 10 5.23 14.76 -6.06
CA LEU A 10 4.52 14.95 -4.81
C LEU A 10 5.53 15.14 -3.68
N THR A 11 5.33 16.18 -2.86
CA THR A 11 6.23 16.49 -1.74
C THR A 11 5.68 15.88 -0.46
N GLY A 12 6.25 14.75 -0.02
CA GLY A 12 5.94 14.16 1.27
C GLY A 12 6.72 14.78 2.42
N ALA A 13 6.43 14.29 3.63
CA ALA A 13 7.14 14.70 4.83
C ALA A 13 8.56 14.12 4.86
N LYS A 14 8.71 12.82 4.53
CA LYS A 14 9.99 12.11 4.54
C LYS A 14 10.72 12.19 3.22
N TRP A 15 10.01 11.96 2.11
CA TRP A 15 10.60 11.89 0.77
C TRP A 15 9.77 12.67 -0.25
N ASN A 16 10.34 12.87 -1.43
CA ASN A 16 9.57 13.30 -2.59
C ASN A 16 9.21 12.07 -3.44
N TYR A 17 8.09 12.13 -4.15
CA TYR A 17 7.56 11.02 -4.92
C TYR A 17 7.29 11.46 -6.35
N GLN A 18 8.06 10.95 -7.31
CA GLN A 18 7.82 11.22 -8.72
C GLN A 18 6.92 10.13 -9.31
N ILE A 19 5.76 10.52 -9.80
CA ILE A 19 4.80 9.59 -10.40
C ILE A 19 5.40 9.02 -11.68
N ILE A 20 5.40 7.68 -11.78
CA ILE A 20 5.89 6.98 -12.96
C ILE A 20 4.68 6.55 -13.80
N ASP A 21 3.82 5.72 -13.21
CA ASP A 21 2.68 5.11 -13.91
C ASP A 21 1.41 5.15 -13.07
N ALA A 22 0.28 5.35 -13.74
CA ALA A 22 -1.02 5.04 -13.16
C ALA A 22 -1.21 3.52 -13.13
N LEU A 23 -1.63 2.98 -11.99
CA LEU A 23 -1.97 1.59 -11.83
C LEU A 23 -3.43 1.40 -12.21
N GLY A 24 -3.68 0.55 -13.21
CA GLY A 24 -5.04 0.21 -13.61
C GLY A 24 -5.76 -0.51 -12.49
N GLY A 25 -6.97 -0.06 -12.18
CA GLY A 25 -7.93 -0.84 -11.40
C GLY A 25 -8.80 -1.69 -12.32
N ASP A 26 -9.54 -2.63 -11.74
CA ASP A 26 -10.59 -3.42 -12.40
C ASP A 26 -11.84 -2.61 -12.80
N GLY A 27 -11.81 -1.28 -12.65
CA GLY A 27 -12.93 -0.36 -12.88
C GLY A 27 -13.97 -0.33 -11.75
N THR A 28 -13.83 -1.17 -10.72
CA THR A 28 -14.75 -1.21 -9.57
C THR A 28 -14.31 -0.26 -8.44
N HIS A 29 -13.01 0.05 -8.39
CA HIS A 29 -12.44 0.93 -7.38
C HIS A 29 -12.53 2.41 -7.78
N LYS A 30 -13.08 3.24 -6.88
CA LYS A 30 -13.22 4.70 -7.05
C LYS A 30 -12.00 5.50 -6.57
N SER A 31 -10.94 4.81 -6.15
CA SER A 31 -9.64 5.39 -5.81
C SER A 31 -8.66 5.19 -6.95
N ALA A 32 -7.82 6.19 -7.22
CA ALA A 32 -6.72 6.05 -8.15
C ALA A 32 -5.45 5.61 -7.41
N ALA A 33 -4.62 4.82 -8.09
CA ALA A 33 -3.38 4.31 -7.57
C ALA A 33 -2.26 4.53 -8.59
N PHE A 34 -1.05 4.77 -8.11
CA PHE A 34 0.12 5.07 -8.94
C PHE A 34 1.37 4.39 -8.38
N LYS A 35 2.28 4.02 -9.27
CA LYS A 35 3.66 3.72 -8.90
C LYS A 35 4.45 5.03 -8.92
N ALA A 36 5.26 5.24 -7.91
CA ALA A 36 6.15 6.39 -7.82
C ALA A 36 7.58 5.98 -7.51
N GLU A 37 8.54 6.68 -8.10
CA GLU A 37 9.93 6.68 -7.66
C GLU A 37 10.06 7.56 -6.41
N VAL A 38 10.78 7.08 -5.42
CA VAL A 38 11.01 7.81 -4.18
C VAL A 38 12.36 8.51 -4.29
N LEU A 39 12.34 9.83 -4.15
CA LEU A 39 13.51 10.68 -4.22
C LEU A 39 13.91 11.12 -2.80
N PRO A 40 15.18 10.91 -2.40
CA PRO A 40 15.70 11.40 -1.12
C PRO A 40 15.42 12.89 -0.94
N LYS A 41 14.99 13.27 0.26
CA LYS A 41 14.73 14.66 0.64
C LYS A 41 15.64 15.01 1.81
N ASN A 42 16.27 16.19 1.76
CA ASN A 42 17.06 16.76 2.86
C ASN A 42 18.11 15.80 3.48
N GLY A 43 18.75 14.95 2.68
CA GLY A 43 19.81 14.04 3.15
C GLY A 43 19.33 12.78 3.88
N VAL A 44 18.04 12.44 3.82
CA VAL A 44 17.50 11.15 4.29
C VAL A 44 17.93 10.05 3.29
N LEU A 45 18.97 9.30 3.62
CA LEU A 45 19.62 8.33 2.73
C LEU A 45 18.97 6.94 2.67
N ASP A 46 18.05 6.62 3.59
CA ASP A 46 17.40 5.31 3.69
C ASP A 46 16.10 5.21 2.88
N ALA A 47 15.97 6.02 1.84
CA ALA A 47 14.80 6.02 0.97
C ALA A 47 14.67 4.66 0.24
N PRO A 48 13.49 4.01 0.28
CA PRO A 48 13.20 2.89 -0.62
C PRO A 48 13.23 3.40 -2.06
N GLN A 49 13.36 2.51 -3.05
CA GLN A 49 13.36 2.94 -4.45
C GLN A 49 11.95 3.31 -4.95
N TRP A 50 10.94 2.57 -4.51
CA TRP A 50 9.57 2.64 -5.03
C TRP A 50 8.54 2.85 -3.93
N ALA A 51 7.46 3.54 -4.29
CA ALA A 51 6.27 3.70 -3.48
C ALA A 51 4.99 3.45 -4.29
N PHE A 52 3.97 2.99 -3.58
CA PHE A 52 2.59 2.92 -4.06
C PHE A 52 1.85 4.16 -3.55
N ILE A 53 1.36 5.00 -4.45
CA ILE A 53 0.60 6.21 -4.12
C ILE A 53 -0.88 5.94 -4.34
N LYS A 54 -1.72 6.24 -3.34
CA LYS A 54 -3.17 6.13 -3.43
C LYS A 54 -3.85 7.48 -3.22
N THR A 55 -4.91 7.74 -3.96
CA THR A 55 -5.73 8.96 -3.87
C THR A 55 -7.20 8.67 -4.12
N ALA A 56 -8.07 9.53 -3.61
CA ALA A 56 -9.50 9.49 -3.86
C ALA A 56 -9.88 10.41 -5.02
N ALA A 57 -10.95 10.07 -5.74
CA ALA A 57 -11.47 10.98 -6.76
C ALA A 57 -11.93 12.32 -6.13
N PRO A 58 -11.67 13.49 -6.74
CA PRO A 58 -11.89 14.80 -6.12
C PRO A 58 -13.34 15.07 -5.75
N ASN A 59 -14.27 14.52 -6.53
CA ASN A 59 -15.70 14.74 -6.40
C ASN A 59 -16.41 13.52 -5.78
N ASP A 60 -15.66 12.57 -5.23
CA ASP A 60 -16.21 11.38 -4.56
C ASP A 60 -15.93 11.43 -3.07
N GLN A 61 -16.91 11.94 -2.32
CA GLN A 61 -16.81 12.08 -0.86
C GLN A 61 -16.63 10.73 -0.16
N HIS A 62 -17.30 9.68 -0.67
CA HIS A 62 -17.18 8.34 -0.11
C HIS A 62 -15.78 7.77 -0.33
N ALA A 63 -15.17 8.01 -1.50
CA ALA A 63 -13.79 7.61 -1.76
C ALA A 63 -12.79 8.34 -0.82
N LYS A 64 -13.01 9.63 -0.54
CA LYS A 64 -12.20 10.40 0.41
C LYS A 64 -12.31 9.87 1.84
N GLU A 65 -13.53 9.59 2.30
CA GLU A 65 -13.78 9.00 3.62
C GLU A 65 -13.18 7.60 3.74
N ASN A 66 -13.22 6.80 2.68
CA ASN A 66 -12.56 5.49 2.66
C ASN A 66 -11.04 5.61 2.76
N LEU A 67 -10.43 6.51 1.97
CA LEU A 67 -8.98 6.74 2.02
C LEU A 67 -8.56 7.27 3.39
N LYS A 68 -9.36 8.16 3.99
CA LYS A 68 -9.14 8.66 5.35
C LYS A 68 -9.16 7.52 6.38
N ARG A 69 -10.19 6.67 6.36
CA ARG A 69 -10.29 5.50 7.28
C ARG A 69 -9.14 4.51 7.09
N GLU A 70 -8.72 4.30 5.85
CA GLU A 70 -7.55 3.47 5.55
C GLU A 70 -6.28 4.09 6.15
N CYS A 71 -6.02 5.37 5.90
CA CYS A 71 -4.91 6.11 6.48
C CYS A 71 -4.91 6.02 8.02
N GLU A 72 -6.05 6.26 8.66
CA GLU A 72 -6.22 6.16 10.12
C GLU A 72 -5.90 4.76 10.64
N SER A 73 -6.29 3.71 9.91
CA SER A 73 -5.98 2.31 10.26
C SER A 73 -4.47 2.05 10.25
N TYR A 74 -3.74 2.56 9.25
CA TYR A 74 -2.29 2.42 9.19
C TYR A 74 -1.52 3.25 10.22
N LEU A 75 -2.17 4.24 10.85
CA LEU A 75 -1.60 4.97 11.98
C LEU A 75 -1.74 4.23 13.31
N ILE A 76 -2.55 3.16 13.39
CA ILE A 76 -2.67 2.35 14.60
C ILE A 76 -1.32 1.67 14.88
N PRO A 77 -0.72 1.83 16.08
CA PRO A 77 0.65 1.36 16.34
C PRO A 77 0.89 -0.11 16.03
N SER A 78 -0.05 -1.00 16.39
CA SER A 78 0.07 -2.44 16.14
C SER A 78 -0.01 -2.81 14.65
N ILE A 79 -0.70 -2.00 13.84
CA ILE A 79 -0.74 -2.15 12.38
C ILE A 79 0.55 -1.59 11.78
N ALA A 80 0.95 -0.37 12.17
CA ALA A 80 2.16 0.30 11.69
C ALA A 80 3.44 -0.50 11.94
N SER A 81 3.55 -1.16 13.10
CA SER A 81 4.71 -2.00 13.45
C SER A 81 4.60 -3.45 12.98
N GLY A 82 3.41 -3.88 12.54
CA GLY A 82 3.13 -5.27 12.20
C GLY A 82 3.80 -5.65 10.88
N ALA A 83 4.74 -6.61 10.91
CA ALA A 83 5.44 -7.08 9.71
C ALA A 83 4.50 -7.74 8.67
N CYS A 84 3.30 -8.14 9.09
CA CYS A 84 2.27 -8.65 8.21
C CYS A 84 1.57 -7.56 7.40
N PHE A 85 1.64 -6.29 7.80
CA PHE A 85 1.02 -5.19 7.09
C PHE A 85 2.02 -4.46 6.19
N ARG A 86 1.52 -3.90 5.08
CA ARG A 86 2.26 -2.99 4.22
C ARG A 86 2.62 -1.73 5.02
N LYS A 87 3.82 -1.20 4.86
CA LYS A 87 4.19 0.05 5.56
C LYS A 87 3.52 1.25 4.89
N MET A 88 3.00 2.17 5.69
CA MET A 88 2.67 3.52 5.23
C MET A 88 3.90 4.41 5.39
N TYR A 89 4.32 5.06 4.31
CA TYR A 89 5.49 5.93 4.31
C TYR A 89 5.12 7.34 4.75
N ASP A 90 4.19 7.96 4.04
CA ASP A 90 3.79 9.36 4.22
C ASP A 90 2.30 9.58 3.93
N VAL A 91 1.75 10.60 4.57
CA VAL A 91 0.51 11.27 4.16
C VAL A 91 0.90 12.56 3.46
N ILE A 92 0.50 12.74 2.20
CA ILE A 92 0.99 13.83 1.35
C ILE A 92 -0.16 14.77 1.05
N GLY A 93 0.03 16.07 1.30
CA GLY A 93 -0.95 17.13 1.03
C GLY A 93 -1.23 17.34 -0.46
N ASP A 94 -2.31 18.07 -0.77
CA ASP A 94 -2.78 18.24 -2.14
C ASP A 94 -1.91 19.31 -2.81
N PRO A 95 -1.18 18.97 -3.89
CA PRO A 95 -0.34 19.94 -4.59
C PRO A 95 -1.17 21.09 -5.21
N MET A 96 -2.49 20.92 -5.39
CA MET A 96 -3.40 21.93 -5.95
C MET A 96 -4.09 22.81 -4.90
N ASN A 97 -4.05 22.45 -3.61
CA ASN A 97 -4.67 23.24 -2.52
C ASN A 97 -3.64 23.98 -1.65
N ILE A 98 -2.44 24.23 -2.18
CA ILE A 98 -1.46 25.14 -1.57
C ILE A 98 -1.98 26.58 -1.71
N GLY A 99 -3.03 26.95 -0.97
CA GLY A 99 -3.58 28.30 -0.96
C GLY A 99 -5.00 28.49 -0.44
N ASN A 100 -5.82 27.43 -0.40
CA ASN A 100 -7.21 27.54 0.07
C ASN A 100 -7.35 26.82 1.41
N GLY A 101 -7.64 27.60 2.45
CA GLY A 101 -7.73 27.16 3.85
C GLY A 101 -8.93 26.25 4.17
N ASP A 102 -9.24 25.28 3.31
CA ASP A 102 -10.20 24.23 3.64
C ASP A 102 -9.46 23.06 4.31
N GLY A 103 -9.56 23.01 5.63
CA GLY A 103 -8.85 22.05 6.45
C GLY A 103 -9.30 20.60 6.17
N GLY A 104 -8.36 19.78 5.69
CA GLY A 104 -8.31 18.38 6.16
C GLY A 104 -8.72 17.27 5.20
N SER A 105 -8.68 17.47 3.88
CA SER A 105 -8.75 16.34 2.94
C SER A 105 -7.37 15.70 2.80
N VAL A 106 -7.17 14.46 3.29
CA VAL A 106 -6.01 13.62 2.95
C VAL A 106 -6.09 13.29 1.46
N PRO A 107 -5.26 13.91 0.62
CA PRO A 107 -5.40 13.77 -0.82
C PRO A 107 -4.57 12.61 -1.36
N TYR A 108 -3.41 12.32 -0.76
CA TYR A 108 -2.55 11.22 -1.17
C TYR A 108 -1.96 10.50 0.04
N THR A 109 -1.80 9.19 -0.10
CA THR A 109 -1.10 8.36 0.88
C THR A 109 -0.08 7.50 0.16
N ALA A 110 1.16 7.54 0.65
CA ALA A 110 2.27 6.76 0.13
C ALA A 110 2.49 5.51 0.97
N PHE A 111 2.62 4.37 0.31
CA PHE A 111 2.83 3.06 0.92
C PHE A 111 4.04 2.36 0.32
N GLU A 112 4.50 1.32 1.02
CA GLU A 112 5.49 0.37 0.52
C GLU A 112 5.05 -0.26 -0.80
N TRP A 113 5.94 -0.19 -1.79
CA TRP A 113 5.82 -0.94 -3.03
C TRP A 113 6.17 -2.40 -2.80
N LEU A 114 5.32 -3.30 -3.31
CA LEU A 114 5.57 -4.74 -3.32
C LEU A 114 5.74 -5.18 -4.78
N GLU A 115 6.89 -5.76 -5.12
CA GLU A 115 7.20 -6.17 -6.51
C GLU A 115 6.32 -7.30 -7.03
N THR A 116 5.64 -8.02 -6.15
CA THR A 116 4.85 -9.20 -6.49
C THR A 116 3.64 -9.27 -5.58
N THR A 117 2.49 -9.54 -6.18
CA THR A 117 1.26 -9.85 -5.47
C THR A 117 1.02 -11.35 -5.45
N LEU A 118 0.10 -11.82 -4.61
CA LEU A 118 -0.24 -13.24 -4.57
C LEU A 118 -0.89 -13.74 -5.88
N ALA A 119 -1.57 -12.86 -6.62
CA ALA A 119 -2.16 -13.17 -7.93
C ALA A 119 -1.09 -13.50 -8.98
N ASP A 120 0.09 -12.89 -8.85
CA ASP A 120 1.20 -13.12 -9.78
C ASP A 120 1.90 -14.47 -9.53
N VAL A 121 1.64 -15.13 -8.39
CA VAL A 121 2.28 -16.40 -8.02
C VAL A 121 1.55 -17.57 -8.69
N GLN A 122 2.08 -18.04 -9.82
CA GLN A 122 1.57 -19.26 -10.46
C GLN A 122 1.72 -20.48 -9.54
N TYR A 123 0.59 -21.10 -9.20
CA TYR A 123 0.59 -22.36 -8.47
C TYR A 123 1.20 -23.47 -9.33
N ARG A 124 2.28 -24.07 -8.82
CA ARG A 124 2.85 -25.33 -9.32
C ARG A 124 3.21 -26.23 -8.14
N PRO A 125 2.85 -27.52 -8.13
CA PRO A 125 3.20 -28.40 -7.02
C PRO A 125 4.74 -28.49 -6.88
N SER A 126 5.29 -27.85 -5.85
CA SER A 126 6.71 -27.83 -5.55
C SER A 126 6.95 -27.45 -4.10
N MET A 127 8.07 -27.87 -3.52
CA MET A 127 8.43 -27.52 -2.14
C MET A 127 8.52 -26.00 -1.92
N SER A 128 8.99 -25.26 -2.93
CA SER A 128 9.04 -23.80 -2.89
C SER A 128 7.64 -23.19 -2.76
N ASN A 129 6.68 -23.66 -3.56
CA ASN A 129 5.32 -23.14 -3.53
C ASN A 129 4.59 -23.49 -2.23
N TYR A 130 4.81 -24.68 -1.66
CA TYR A 130 4.28 -25.01 -0.33
C TYR A 130 4.89 -24.12 0.77
N ALA A 131 6.17 -23.77 0.67
CA ALA A 131 6.79 -22.83 1.60
C ALA A 131 6.18 -21.43 1.50
N ILE A 132 5.91 -20.94 0.29
CA ILE A 132 5.21 -19.66 0.05
C ILE A 132 3.81 -19.70 0.65
N ILE A 133 3.01 -20.74 0.34
CA ILE A 133 1.65 -20.91 0.88
C ILE A 133 1.68 -20.90 2.41
N ARG A 134 2.60 -21.67 3.02
CA ARG A 134 2.77 -21.72 4.47
C ARG A 134 3.13 -20.34 5.04
N ALA A 135 4.00 -19.59 4.38
CA ALA A 135 4.37 -18.25 4.79
C ALA A 135 3.18 -17.29 4.72
N VAL A 136 2.41 -17.32 3.62
CA VAL A 136 1.19 -16.52 3.44
C VAL A 136 0.18 -16.82 4.54
N VAL A 137 -0.17 -18.09 4.75
CA VAL A 137 -1.14 -18.49 5.79
C VAL A 137 -0.70 -18.02 7.17
N LYS A 138 0.58 -18.20 7.53
CA LYS A 138 1.10 -17.70 8.81
C LYS A 138 1.01 -16.19 8.94
N THR A 139 1.32 -15.45 7.88
CA THR A 139 1.27 -13.98 7.88
C THR A 139 -0.17 -13.47 7.99
N VAL A 140 -1.11 -14.08 7.28
CA VAL A 140 -2.55 -13.77 7.35
C VAL A 140 -3.09 -14.07 8.76
N LEU A 141 -2.77 -15.22 9.34
CA LEU A 141 -3.23 -15.52 10.70
C LEU A 141 -2.69 -14.53 11.73
N ARG A 142 -1.42 -14.11 11.60
CA ARG A 142 -0.83 -13.07 12.46
C ARG A 142 -1.53 -11.72 12.30
N SER A 143 -1.88 -11.32 11.08
CA SER A 143 -2.63 -10.08 10.88
C SER A 143 -4.02 -10.16 11.49
N CYS A 144 -4.72 -11.30 11.37
CA CYS A 144 -6.01 -11.51 11.99
C CYS A 144 -5.96 -11.37 13.52
N ILE A 145 -4.91 -11.86 14.18
CA ILE A 145 -4.73 -11.68 15.63
C ILE A 145 -4.62 -10.18 15.96
N ILE A 146 -3.76 -9.44 15.24
CA ILE A 146 -3.60 -7.99 15.46
C ILE A 146 -4.90 -7.22 15.23
N LEU A 147 -5.68 -7.60 14.22
CA LEU A 147 -6.97 -6.96 13.94
C LEU A 147 -8.01 -7.30 15.01
N ALA A 148 -8.10 -8.57 15.43
CA ALA A 148 -9.03 -9.02 16.47
C ALA A 148 -8.78 -8.31 17.81
N ASP A 149 -7.51 -8.16 18.22
CA ASP A 149 -7.12 -7.43 19.44
C ASP A 149 -7.54 -5.95 19.41
N ARG A 150 -7.86 -5.41 18.23
CA ARG A 150 -8.32 -4.04 18.02
C ARG A 150 -9.81 -3.96 17.66
N GLU A 151 -10.53 -5.08 17.73
CA GLU A 151 -11.93 -5.20 17.30
C GLU A 151 -12.14 -4.76 15.84
N LEU A 152 -11.10 -4.92 15.01
CA LEU A 152 -11.12 -4.60 13.60
C LEU A 152 -11.38 -5.86 12.78
N VAL A 153 -12.08 -5.68 11.65
CA VAL A 153 -12.33 -6.74 10.68
C VAL A 153 -11.79 -6.31 9.34
N ASN A 154 -10.99 -7.17 8.70
CA ASN A 154 -10.65 -6.98 7.30
C ASN A 154 -11.84 -7.40 6.43
N THR A 155 -12.57 -6.43 5.87
CA THR A 155 -13.78 -6.67 5.07
C THR A 155 -13.51 -6.73 3.57
N GLY A 156 -12.29 -7.06 3.13
CA GLY A 156 -11.97 -7.23 1.71
C GLY A 156 -12.95 -8.18 1.03
N ARG A 157 -13.92 -7.65 0.28
CA ARG A 157 -14.92 -8.43 -0.44
C ARG A 157 -14.31 -8.95 -1.75
N GLN A 158 -13.66 -10.10 -1.70
CA GLN A 158 -13.63 -11.06 -2.81
C GLN A 158 -13.09 -12.42 -2.33
N PRO A 159 -13.70 -13.55 -2.75
CA PRO A 159 -13.39 -14.90 -2.24
C PRO A 159 -12.15 -15.54 -2.87
N ASP A 160 -11.40 -14.83 -3.71
CA ASP A 160 -10.19 -15.30 -4.36
C ASP A 160 -8.92 -14.73 -3.71
N LEU A 161 -7.84 -15.51 -3.73
CA LEU A 161 -6.50 -15.05 -3.32
C LEU A 161 -6.00 -13.87 -4.20
N GLU A 162 -6.69 -13.61 -5.32
CA GLU A 162 -6.49 -12.50 -6.26
C GLU A 162 -7.00 -11.16 -5.70
N GLY A 163 -8.15 -11.15 -5.02
CA GLY A 163 -8.67 -9.97 -4.31
C GLY A 163 -7.87 -9.62 -3.06
N LEU A 164 -7.25 -10.62 -2.42
CA LEU A 164 -6.16 -10.36 -1.48
C LEU A 164 -5.09 -9.56 -2.24
N ALA A 165 -4.51 -10.05 -3.33
CA ALA A 165 -3.48 -9.33 -4.10
C ALA A 165 -3.85 -7.88 -4.54
N SER A 166 -5.09 -7.62 -4.96
CA SER A 166 -5.60 -6.30 -5.34
C SER A 166 -5.82 -5.36 -4.14
N ALA A 167 -6.29 -5.92 -3.01
CA ALA A 167 -6.51 -5.18 -1.77
C ALA A 167 -5.35 -5.30 -0.75
N ASN A 168 -4.22 -5.95 -1.11
CA ASN A 168 -3.31 -6.51 -0.12
C ASN A 168 -2.46 -5.45 0.57
N GLN A 169 -3.00 -5.03 1.69
CA GLN A 169 -2.33 -4.51 2.86
C GLN A 169 -1.36 -5.53 3.49
N LEU A 170 -1.12 -6.72 2.89
CA LEU A 170 -0.28 -7.77 3.45
C LEU A 170 1.09 -7.87 2.76
N ARG A 171 2.15 -7.98 3.57
CA ARG A 171 3.54 -8.12 3.12
C ARG A 171 3.84 -9.58 2.75
N LEU A 172 4.17 -9.86 1.49
CA LEU A 172 4.86 -11.10 1.10
C LEU A 172 6.37 -10.89 1.25
N GLN A 173 6.98 -11.43 2.31
CA GLN A 173 8.43 -11.62 2.33
C GLN A 173 8.79 -12.87 1.52
N ALA A 174 8.93 -12.72 0.20
CA ALA A 174 9.65 -13.67 -0.63
C ALA A 174 11.04 -13.09 -0.96
N ARG A 175 11.88 -12.86 0.06
CA ARG A 175 13.31 -12.62 -0.13
C ARG A 175 14.10 -13.77 0.47
N GLN A 176 14.56 -14.64 -0.43
CA GLN A 176 15.75 -15.49 -0.36
C GLN A 176 16.10 -16.10 1.01
N HIS A 177 15.60 -17.30 1.27
CA HIS A 177 16.29 -18.30 2.08
C HIS A 177 16.59 -19.53 1.21
N ILE A 178 17.31 -19.30 0.11
CA ILE A 178 18.14 -20.33 -0.54
C ILE A 178 19.48 -19.66 -0.81
N ALA A 179 20.18 -19.35 0.27
CA ALA A 179 21.62 -19.21 0.30
C ALA A 179 22.05 -19.56 1.73
N LEU A 180 22.88 -20.59 1.84
CA LEU A 180 23.57 -21.05 3.05
C LEU A 180 22.70 -21.77 4.08
N GLN A 181 22.54 -23.08 3.86
CA GLN A 181 23.13 -24.06 4.76
C GLN A 181 23.70 -25.18 3.89
N ASP A 182 25.02 -25.11 3.72
CA ASP A 182 25.88 -26.26 3.49
C ASP A 182 25.68 -27.32 4.59
#